data_AF-A0A1D7UTX7-F1
#
_entry.id   AF-A0A1D7UTX7-F1
#
_cell.length_a   1.000
_cell.length_b   1.000
_cell.length_c   1.000
_cell.angle_alpha   90.00
_cell.angle_beta   90.00
_cell.angle_gamma   90.00
#
_symmetry.space_group_name_H-M   'P 1'
#
loop_
_entity.id
_entity.type
_entity.pdbx_description
1 polymer ?
#
loop_
_entity_poly.entity_id
_entity_poly.type
_entity_poly.pdbx_seq_one_letter_code
_entity_poly.pdbx_strand_id
1 'polypeptide(L)'
;MGWKFRKEIVLVAISFFVFLTSLNNQPQISSLVFNADTLYPAIFYQDLITDENPFFGWSVTPSPYFFPDIAVFFPIKLLLKDGVESLYLIFFLQALALLAALLFFVRSGANSESNKELITKITFLVYSIFLFSFSFQSYFFPVFGFVSHGYALVFALFSSGLLFSKEEWKNKILFWLLLGFLQIVLIVSDPLYLFYFPLPYLLLLGWKWKKTKKKDDRNSFIFLLLAGGIGAYCYKILTKSDWIFIPTGYYKGEFSWNFFSPLWRTFQNQIANTPYSFGALIFFYLSIWIILKFSKKKIKSEDGLHSHSLLLIASVLVSSFGILISGTISGVFQKEGITIRYLLPLLFFWIPLVSIGLFRWSFFYPERVFRSLSFLFILMIGCSLYWGDLRPRFYQDSLASCLDKNQKLYSLSRGLSNFWDSRKIRIFSQTNLRADNYLEDLHPEYWQNSWSWYTKTPEKEYNFAILPGLNETILKQEFGEPNFRVPCEKHEILIWNSDSKERFIRFRKKKIEEIELWHRLTGRKSLP
;
A
#
# COMPACT_ATOMS: atom_id res chain seq x y z
N MET A 1 -22.89 -23.75 -22.62
CA MET A 1 -21.80 -22.76 -22.73
C MET A 1 -20.53 -23.41 -22.18
N GLY A 2 -19.77 -24.11 -23.02
CA GLY A 2 -18.59 -24.86 -22.56
C GLY A 2 -17.48 -23.91 -22.15
N TRP A 3 -17.05 -23.94 -20.89
CA TRP A 3 -15.81 -23.31 -20.45
C TRP A 3 -14.63 -23.97 -21.18
N LYS A 4 -14.25 -23.44 -22.35
CA LYS A 4 -12.91 -23.69 -22.89
C LYS A 4 -11.94 -23.02 -21.93
N PHE A 5 -11.28 -23.82 -21.09
CA PHE A 5 -10.17 -23.36 -20.25
C PHE A 5 -9.15 -22.67 -21.18
N ARG A 6 -9.07 -21.35 -21.06
CA ARG A 6 -8.11 -20.55 -21.82
C ARG A 6 -6.73 -20.79 -21.22
N LYS A 7 -5.76 -21.23 -22.03
CA LYS A 7 -4.40 -21.60 -21.59
C LYS A 7 -3.73 -20.46 -20.79
N GLU A 8 -4.10 -19.23 -21.07
CA GLU A 8 -3.63 -18.01 -20.42
C GLU A 8 -4.03 -17.93 -18.94
N ILE A 9 -5.18 -18.51 -18.55
CA ILE A 9 -5.62 -18.56 -17.15
C ILE A 9 -4.67 -19.44 -16.33
N VAL A 10 -4.12 -20.50 -16.93
CA VAL A 10 -3.14 -21.37 -16.26
C VAL A 10 -1.87 -20.59 -15.94
N LEU A 11 -1.39 -19.75 -16.86
CA LEU A 11 -0.21 -18.91 -16.63
C LEU A 11 -0.44 -17.94 -15.47
N VAL A 12 -1.60 -17.28 -15.46
CA VAL A 12 -1.99 -16.37 -14.38
C VAL A 12 -2.07 -17.11 -13.05
N ALA A 13 -2.71 -18.29 -13.02
CA ALA A 13 -2.84 -19.11 -11.81
C ALA A 13 -1.46 -19.54 -11.26
N ILE A 14 -0.54 -19.97 -12.13
CA ILE A 14 0.84 -20.29 -11.73
C ILE A 14 1.53 -19.05 -11.15
N SER A 15 1.43 -17.89 -11.80
CA SER A 15 2.01 -16.65 -11.28
C SER A 15 1.43 -16.25 -9.94
N PHE A 16 0.13 -16.42 -9.72
CA PHE A 16 -0.50 -16.17 -8.41
C PHE A 16 0.00 -17.12 -7.34
N PHE A 17 0.14 -18.41 -7.65
CA PHE A 17 0.71 -19.38 -6.72
C PHE A 17 2.13 -18.99 -6.32
N VAL A 18 2.99 -18.69 -7.30
CA VAL A 18 4.38 -18.26 -7.04
C VAL A 18 4.40 -16.96 -6.22
N PHE A 19 3.58 -15.97 -6.58
CA PHE A 19 3.42 -14.72 -5.84
C PHE A 19 3.06 -14.98 -4.38
N LEU A 20 2.03 -15.78 -4.10
CA LEU A 20 1.60 -16.06 -2.73
C LEU A 20 2.69 -16.79 -1.92
N THR A 21 3.39 -17.77 -2.52
CA THR A 21 4.50 -18.45 -1.84
C THR A 21 5.66 -17.50 -1.53
N SER A 22 5.94 -16.54 -2.42
CA SER A 22 7.03 -15.56 -2.24
C SER A 22 6.79 -14.60 -1.07
N LEU A 23 5.54 -14.36 -0.67
CA LEU A 23 5.22 -13.46 0.44
C LEU A 23 5.90 -13.89 1.75
N ASN A 24 6.16 -15.19 1.93
CA ASN A 24 6.94 -15.70 3.07
C ASN A 24 8.35 -16.13 2.68
N ASN A 25 8.49 -16.87 1.57
CA ASN A 25 9.72 -17.59 1.27
C ASN A 25 10.86 -16.67 0.83
N GLN A 26 10.56 -15.41 0.46
CA GLN A 26 11.57 -14.40 0.14
C GLN A 26 11.75 -13.45 1.33
N PRO A 27 12.90 -13.44 2.02
CA PRO A 27 13.09 -12.65 3.25
C PRO A 27 12.81 -11.16 3.09
N GLN A 28 13.20 -10.57 1.94
CA GLN A 28 12.96 -9.14 1.67
C GLN A 28 11.49 -8.82 1.42
N ILE A 29 10.71 -9.76 0.87
CA ILE A 29 9.27 -9.57 0.65
C ILE A 29 8.54 -9.82 1.97
N SER A 30 8.89 -10.89 2.68
CA SER A 30 8.34 -11.23 4.00
C SER A 30 8.51 -10.10 5.01
N SER A 31 9.68 -9.45 5.05
CA SER A 31 9.91 -8.29 5.91
C SER A 31 9.06 -7.07 5.54
N LEU A 32 8.49 -7.00 4.33
CA LEU A 32 7.58 -5.93 3.90
C LEU A 32 6.11 -6.31 4.11
N VAL A 33 5.75 -7.57 3.86
CA VAL A 33 4.41 -8.12 4.04
C VAL A 33 4.01 -8.12 5.52
N PHE A 34 4.93 -8.52 6.41
CA PHE A 34 4.65 -8.71 7.83
C PHE A 34 5.29 -7.63 8.71
N ASN A 35 5.52 -6.43 8.16
CA ASN A 35 5.96 -5.28 8.96
C ASN A 35 4.79 -4.58 9.66
N ALA A 36 5.12 -3.71 10.61
CA ALA A 36 4.15 -2.96 11.40
C ALA A 36 3.20 -2.08 10.57
N ASP A 37 3.70 -1.43 9.51
CA ASP A 37 2.87 -0.58 8.63
C ASP A 37 1.78 -1.41 7.92
N THR A 38 2.12 -2.58 7.37
CA THR A 38 1.17 -3.47 6.69
C THR A 38 0.20 -4.13 7.66
N LEU A 39 0.63 -4.34 8.92
CA LEU A 39 -0.23 -4.88 9.99
C LEU A 39 -1.23 -3.86 10.55
N TYR A 40 -1.19 -2.61 10.11
CA TYR A 40 -2.07 -1.54 10.60
C TYR A 40 -3.56 -1.92 10.59
N PRO A 41 -4.18 -2.43 9.50
CA PRO A 41 -5.59 -2.82 9.52
C PRO A 41 -5.90 -3.97 10.47
N ALA A 42 -4.95 -4.90 10.65
CA ALA A 42 -5.10 -6.01 11.59
C ALA A 42 -5.12 -5.52 13.04
N ILE A 43 -4.24 -4.56 13.35
CA ILE A 43 -4.15 -3.92 14.67
C ILE A 43 -5.36 -3.05 14.93
N PHE A 44 -5.81 -2.31 13.91
CA PHE A 44 -7.01 -1.49 13.98
C PHE A 44 -8.25 -2.32 14.22
N TYR A 45 -8.38 -3.45 13.52
CA TYR A 45 -9.45 -4.42 13.75
C TYR A 45 -9.39 -5.00 15.16
N GLN A 46 -8.20 -5.46 15.61
CA GLN A 46 -8.03 -6.03 16.94
C GLN A 46 -8.45 -5.02 18.02
N ASP A 47 -8.05 -3.77 17.90
CA ASP A 47 -8.37 -2.76 18.90
C ASP A 47 -9.87 -2.44 18.99
N LEU A 48 -10.51 -2.23 17.83
CA LEU A 48 -11.91 -1.79 17.78
C LEU A 48 -12.89 -2.93 18.01
N ILE A 49 -12.60 -4.12 17.49
CA ILE A 49 -13.53 -5.25 17.44
C ILE A 49 -13.20 -6.29 18.52
N THR A 50 -11.93 -6.61 18.73
CA THR A 50 -11.53 -7.63 19.71
C THR A 50 -11.36 -7.06 21.11
N ASP A 51 -10.71 -5.90 21.23
CA ASP A 51 -10.38 -5.27 22.51
C ASP A 51 -11.45 -4.22 22.93
N GLU A 52 -12.46 -4.00 22.06
CA GLU A 52 -13.61 -3.10 22.24
C GLU A 52 -13.23 -1.66 22.64
N ASN A 53 -12.07 -1.20 22.17
CA ASN A 53 -11.62 0.17 22.41
C ASN A 53 -12.35 1.14 21.46
N PRO A 54 -12.56 2.40 21.89
CA PRO A 54 -13.23 3.38 21.06
C PRO A 54 -12.39 3.76 19.84
N PHE A 55 -13.07 4.07 18.74
CA PHE A 55 -12.45 4.72 17.58
C PHE A 55 -11.94 6.12 17.91
N PHE A 56 -12.57 6.80 18.86
CA PHE A 56 -12.13 8.10 19.36
C PHE A 56 -10.78 7.95 20.09
N GLY A 57 -9.79 8.76 19.71
CA GLY A 57 -8.44 8.68 20.28
C GLY A 57 -7.46 7.83 19.47
N TRP A 58 -7.86 7.39 18.28
CA TRP A 58 -6.93 6.81 17.32
C TRP A 58 -6.08 7.86 16.64
N SER A 59 -4.79 7.57 16.53
CA SER A 59 -3.86 8.28 15.64
C SER A 59 -3.60 7.44 14.41
N VAL A 60 -4.08 7.91 13.26
CA VAL A 60 -4.01 7.20 11.98
C VAL A 60 -2.95 7.83 11.08
N THR A 61 -2.61 7.16 9.99
CA THR A 61 -1.67 7.69 8.99
C THR A 61 -2.25 8.85 8.18
N PRO A 62 -1.42 9.72 7.58
CA PRO A 62 -1.87 10.77 6.65
C PRO A 62 -2.76 10.27 5.51
N SER A 63 -2.51 9.06 5.00
CA SER A 63 -3.52 8.32 4.22
C SER A 63 -4.18 7.34 5.19
N PRO A 64 -5.42 7.54 5.69
CA PRO A 64 -6.01 6.64 6.69
C PRO A 64 -6.33 5.23 6.17
N TYR A 65 -6.43 5.06 4.85
CA TYR A 65 -6.73 3.79 4.18
C TYR A 65 -8.10 3.19 4.55
N PHE A 66 -9.06 4.03 4.95
CA PHE A 66 -10.42 3.58 5.33
C PHE A 66 -11.13 2.83 4.20
N PHE A 67 -11.00 3.32 2.96
CA PHE A 67 -11.58 2.70 1.78
C PHE A 67 -10.58 2.63 0.62
N PRO A 68 -10.47 1.47 -0.06
CA PRO A 68 -11.12 0.19 0.26
C PRO A 68 -10.35 -0.64 1.29
N ASP A 69 -9.10 -0.31 1.63
CA ASP A 69 -8.17 -1.23 2.29
C ASP A 69 -8.73 -1.80 3.61
N ILE A 70 -9.08 -0.93 4.56
CA ILE A 70 -9.69 -1.34 5.84
C ILE A 70 -11.09 -1.94 5.62
N ALA A 71 -11.90 -1.32 4.75
CA ALA A 71 -13.26 -1.77 4.44
C ALA A 71 -13.32 -3.20 3.86
N VAL A 72 -12.28 -3.64 3.14
CA VAL A 72 -12.15 -5.01 2.62
C VAL A 72 -11.49 -5.93 3.65
N PHE A 73 -10.49 -5.43 4.39
CA PHE A 73 -9.79 -6.23 5.40
C PHE A 73 -10.71 -6.67 6.55
N PHE A 74 -11.59 -5.78 7.04
CA PHE A 74 -12.46 -6.07 8.18
C PHE A 74 -13.41 -7.27 7.94
N PRO A 75 -14.15 -7.34 6.82
CA PRO A 75 -14.94 -8.53 6.48
C PRO A 75 -14.09 -9.81 6.35
N ILE A 76 -12.89 -9.72 5.78
CA ILE A 76 -11.98 -10.88 5.71
C ILE A 76 -11.63 -11.37 7.11
N LYS A 77 -11.30 -10.46 8.02
CA LYS A 77 -10.91 -10.78 9.38
C LYS A 77 -12.06 -11.34 10.22
N LEU A 78 -13.30 -10.94 9.92
CA LEU A 78 -14.50 -11.56 10.50
C LEU A 78 -14.66 -13.02 10.07
N LEU A 79 -14.32 -13.35 8.81
CA LEU A 79 -14.41 -14.71 8.28
C LEU A 79 -13.20 -15.58 8.68
N LEU A 80 -12.01 -14.98 8.79
CA LEU A 80 -10.75 -15.65 9.10
C LEU A 80 -10.23 -15.23 10.48
N LYS A 81 -10.30 -16.15 11.45
CA LYS A 81 -9.81 -15.90 12.82
C LYS A 81 -8.29 -15.72 12.88
N ASP A 82 -7.54 -16.32 11.95
CA ASP A 82 -6.09 -16.22 11.88
C ASP A 82 -5.61 -14.91 11.22
N GLY A 83 -4.61 -14.24 11.80
CA GLY A 83 -4.06 -12.97 11.30
C GLY A 83 -3.23 -13.13 10.03
N VAL A 84 -2.45 -14.21 9.94
CA VAL A 84 -1.58 -14.52 8.80
C VAL A 84 -2.40 -14.86 7.57
N GLU A 85 -3.40 -15.74 7.70
CA GLU A 85 -4.27 -16.12 6.57
C GLU A 85 -5.01 -14.91 5.97
N SER A 86 -5.49 -14.01 6.83
CA SER A 86 -6.13 -12.76 6.42
C SER A 86 -5.22 -11.90 5.55
N LEU A 87 -3.92 -11.85 5.86
CA LEU A 87 -2.92 -11.12 5.08
C LEU A 87 -2.70 -11.76 3.71
N TYR A 88 -2.55 -13.09 3.62
CA TYR A 88 -2.44 -13.75 2.32
C TYR A 88 -3.66 -13.50 1.44
N LEU A 89 -4.86 -13.59 2.02
CA LEU A 89 -6.10 -13.38 1.27
C LEU A 89 -6.21 -11.94 0.76
N ILE A 90 -5.88 -10.93 1.58
CA ILE A 90 -5.96 -9.53 1.12
C ILE A 90 -4.92 -9.22 0.03
N PHE A 91 -3.69 -9.76 0.11
CA PHE A 91 -2.70 -9.62 -0.95
C PHE A 91 -3.15 -10.31 -2.25
N PHE A 92 -3.75 -11.50 -2.14
CA PHE A 92 -4.35 -12.19 -3.29
C PHE A 92 -5.48 -11.37 -3.92
N LEU A 93 -6.40 -10.85 -3.11
CA LEU A 93 -7.52 -10.04 -3.59
C LEU A 93 -7.06 -8.70 -4.19
N GLN A 94 -6.04 -8.06 -3.62
CA GLN A 94 -5.43 -6.84 -4.17
C GLN A 94 -4.80 -7.11 -5.54
N ALA A 95 -4.03 -8.19 -5.69
CA ALA A 95 -3.47 -8.59 -6.98
C ALA A 95 -4.55 -9.00 -7.99
N LEU A 96 -5.65 -9.62 -7.55
CA LEU A 96 -6.78 -9.93 -8.42
C LEU A 96 -7.54 -8.66 -8.85
N ALA A 97 -7.77 -7.73 -7.92
CA ALA A 97 -8.42 -6.45 -8.18
C ALA A 97 -7.62 -5.59 -9.16
N LEU A 98 -6.28 -5.58 -9.03
CA LEU A 98 -5.40 -4.88 -9.97
C LEU A 98 -5.48 -5.48 -11.37
N LEU A 99 -5.50 -6.81 -11.51
CA LEU A 99 -5.70 -7.48 -12.80
C LEU A 99 -7.07 -7.14 -13.40
N ALA A 100 -8.13 -7.17 -12.58
CA ALA A 100 -9.48 -6.85 -13.03
C ALA A 100 -9.59 -5.38 -13.49
N ALA A 101 -9.06 -4.43 -12.73
CA ALA A 101 -9.03 -3.01 -13.08
C ALA A 101 -8.19 -2.75 -14.34
N LEU A 102 -7.05 -3.41 -14.47
CA LEU A 102 -6.19 -3.35 -15.66
C LEU A 102 -6.93 -3.86 -16.90
N LEU A 103 -7.58 -5.03 -16.82
CA LEU A 103 -8.35 -5.61 -17.91
C LEU A 103 -9.53 -4.73 -18.30
N PHE A 104 -10.27 -4.21 -17.32
CA PHE A 104 -11.37 -3.30 -17.57
C PHE A 104 -10.90 -2.03 -18.29
N PHE A 105 -9.80 -1.43 -17.81
CA PHE A 105 -9.19 -0.27 -18.43
C PHE A 105 -8.78 -0.53 -19.88
N VAL A 106 -7.99 -1.57 -20.17
CA VAL A 106 -7.52 -1.82 -21.55
C VAL A 106 -8.63 -2.26 -22.50
N ARG A 107 -9.62 -3.05 -22.02
CA ARG A 107 -10.77 -3.48 -22.84
C ARG A 107 -11.70 -2.33 -23.20
N SER A 108 -11.81 -1.31 -22.34
CA SER A 108 -12.65 -0.13 -22.62
C SER A 108 -12.18 0.68 -23.83
N GLY A 109 -10.94 0.50 -24.29
CA GLY A 109 -10.41 1.17 -25.47
C GLY A 109 -10.41 0.33 -26.75
N ALA A 110 -10.85 -0.93 -26.69
CA ALA A 110 -10.85 -1.84 -27.83
C ALA A 110 -12.19 -1.82 -28.58
N ASN A 111 -12.15 -1.59 -29.90
CA ASN A 111 -13.34 -1.31 -30.73
C ASN A 111 -14.16 -2.55 -31.12
N SER A 112 -13.65 -3.77 -30.95
CA SER A 112 -14.34 -5.02 -31.34
C SER A 112 -14.13 -6.10 -30.29
N GLU A 113 -15.01 -7.10 -30.24
CA GLU A 113 -14.86 -8.22 -29.29
C GLU A 113 -13.61 -9.06 -29.58
N SER A 114 -13.22 -9.20 -30.85
CA SER A 114 -11.95 -9.84 -31.23
C SER A 114 -10.73 -9.09 -30.68
N ASN A 115 -10.75 -7.76 -30.74
CA ASN A 115 -9.69 -6.92 -30.19
C ASN A 115 -9.68 -6.98 -28.65
N LYS A 116 -10.86 -6.99 -28.01
CA LYS A 116 -11.02 -7.17 -26.56
C LYS A 116 -10.44 -8.51 -26.11
N GLU A 117 -10.68 -9.59 -26.85
CA GLU A 117 -10.09 -10.89 -26.57
C GLU A 117 -8.57 -10.89 -26.72
N LEU A 118 -8.05 -10.32 -27.81
CA LEU A 118 -6.61 -10.27 -28.08
C LEU A 118 -5.85 -9.47 -27.01
N ILE A 119 -6.32 -8.26 -26.67
CA ILE A 119 -5.68 -7.44 -25.63
C ILE A 119 -5.79 -8.10 -24.26
N THR A 120 -6.87 -8.85 -23.97
CA THR A 120 -7.00 -9.63 -22.73
C THR A 120 -5.91 -10.70 -22.63
N LYS A 121 -5.65 -11.47 -23.70
CA LYS A 121 -4.60 -12.50 -23.72
C LYS A 121 -3.21 -11.90 -23.50
N ILE A 122 -2.91 -10.79 -24.18
CA ILE A 122 -1.65 -10.06 -24.01
C ILE A 122 -1.51 -9.58 -22.57
N THR A 123 -2.57 -8.98 -22.03
CA THR A 123 -2.57 -8.43 -20.67
C THR A 123 -2.35 -9.52 -19.63
N PHE A 124 -2.99 -10.70 -19.78
CA PHE A 124 -2.73 -11.85 -18.92
C PHE A 124 -1.26 -12.27 -18.96
N LEU A 125 -0.64 -12.35 -20.15
CA LEU A 125 0.76 -12.72 -20.28
C LEU A 125 1.69 -11.69 -19.62
N VAL A 126 1.52 -10.40 -19.93
CA VAL A 126 2.35 -9.32 -19.36
C VAL A 126 2.20 -9.24 -17.84
N TYR A 127 0.97 -9.38 -17.34
CA TYR A 127 0.70 -9.38 -15.90
C TYR A 127 1.24 -10.62 -15.19
N SER A 128 1.20 -11.79 -15.84
CA SER A 128 1.80 -13.03 -15.31
C SER A 128 3.32 -12.89 -15.17
N ILE A 129 3.98 -12.31 -16.18
CA ILE A 129 5.41 -11.99 -16.12
C ILE A 129 5.69 -11.02 -14.96
N PHE A 130 4.87 -9.98 -14.79
CA PHE A 130 5.03 -9.01 -13.71
C PHE A 130 4.89 -9.62 -12.32
N LEU A 131 3.82 -10.38 -12.06
CA LEU A 131 3.62 -11.09 -10.79
C LEU A 131 4.77 -12.05 -10.50
N PHE A 132 5.25 -12.74 -11.53
CA PHE A 132 6.37 -13.65 -11.38
C PHE A 132 7.66 -12.90 -11.06
N SER A 133 7.98 -11.81 -11.77
CA SER A 133 9.15 -10.98 -11.48
C SER A 133 9.10 -10.36 -10.08
N PHE A 134 7.92 -9.93 -9.64
CA PHE A 134 7.70 -9.45 -8.27
C PHE A 134 8.10 -10.50 -7.23
N SER A 135 7.82 -11.78 -7.51
CA SER A 135 8.05 -12.89 -6.58
C SER A 135 9.54 -13.09 -6.25
N PHE A 136 10.44 -12.36 -6.90
CA PHE A 136 11.89 -12.39 -6.65
C PHE A 136 12.48 -10.99 -6.42
N GLN A 137 11.68 -9.92 -6.46
CA GLN A 137 12.16 -8.54 -6.37
C GLN A 137 11.22 -7.70 -5.49
N SER A 138 11.69 -7.34 -4.30
CA SER A 138 10.97 -6.52 -3.32
C SER A 138 10.72 -5.07 -3.78
N TYR A 139 11.44 -4.61 -4.83
CA TYR A 139 11.34 -3.25 -5.37
C TYR A 139 9.91 -2.83 -5.75
N PHE A 140 9.15 -3.77 -6.31
CA PHE A 140 7.77 -3.54 -6.75
C PHE A 140 6.74 -3.78 -5.65
N PHE A 141 7.16 -4.14 -4.42
CA PHE A 141 6.30 -4.37 -3.25
C PHE A 141 5.14 -3.37 -3.14
N PRO A 142 5.38 -2.05 -3.23
CA PRO A 142 4.31 -1.06 -3.05
C PRO A 142 3.12 -1.19 -4.01
N VAL A 143 3.31 -1.80 -5.20
CA VAL A 143 2.22 -2.02 -6.16
C VAL A 143 1.15 -2.98 -5.61
N PHE A 144 1.57 -3.99 -4.85
CA PHE A 144 0.68 -4.98 -4.24
C PHE A 144 0.47 -4.77 -2.75
N GLY A 145 1.21 -3.85 -2.11
CA GLY A 145 0.99 -3.47 -0.73
C GLY A 145 -0.38 -2.81 -0.56
N PHE A 146 -1.33 -3.56 -0.02
CA PHE A 146 -2.51 -2.95 0.63
C PHE A 146 -1.98 -2.13 1.81
N VAL A 147 -2.50 -0.93 2.05
CA VAL A 147 -1.92 0.07 2.99
C VAL A 147 -0.54 0.62 2.54
N SER A 148 -0.16 0.41 1.28
CA SER A 148 0.95 1.10 0.60
C SER A 148 0.49 1.85 -0.65
N HIS A 149 -0.75 2.36 -0.61
CA HIS A 149 -1.44 3.04 -1.72
C HIS A 149 -1.82 2.13 -2.90
N GLY A 150 -1.64 0.80 -2.77
CA GLY A 150 -1.93 -0.15 -3.84
C GLY A 150 -3.37 -0.08 -4.34
N TYR A 151 -4.36 0.10 -3.47
CA TYR A 151 -5.75 0.25 -3.91
C TYR A 151 -6.03 1.61 -4.57
N ALA A 152 -5.32 2.68 -4.21
CA ALA A 152 -5.42 3.95 -4.96
C ALA A 152 -4.98 3.76 -6.42
N LEU A 153 -3.96 2.93 -6.67
CA LEU A 153 -3.55 2.53 -8.02
C LEU A 153 -4.62 1.69 -8.74
N VAL A 154 -5.20 0.68 -8.06
CA VAL A 154 -6.30 -0.15 -8.61
C VAL A 154 -7.46 0.75 -9.04
N PHE A 155 -7.88 1.65 -8.16
CA PHE A 155 -9.00 2.54 -8.44
C PHE A 155 -8.68 3.62 -9.45
N ALA A 156 -7.42 4.02 -9.63
CA ALA A 156 -7.03 4.92 -10.71
C ALA A 156 -7.27 4.29 -12.09
N LEU A 157 -6.93 2.99 -12.26
CA LEU A 157 -7.23 2.25 -13.48
C LEU A 157 -8.73 1.98 -13.64
N PHE A 158 -9.41 1.57 -12.57
CA PHE A 158 -10.84 1.31 -12.59
C PHE A 158 -11.64 2.58 -12.98
N SER A 159 -11.34 3.72 -12.35
CA SER A 159 -11.99 5.00 -12.64
C SER A 159 -11.70 5.49 -14.06
N SER A 160 -10.49 5.22 -14.55
CA SER A 160 -10.14 5.48 -15.95
C SER A 160 -10.95 4.62 -16.91
N GLY A 161 -11.11 3.33 -16.63
CA GLY A 161 -11.96 2.42 -17.41
C GLY A 161 -13.43 2.84 -17.40
N LEU A 162 -13.95 3.32 -16.26
CA LEU A 162 -15.31 3.87 -16.15
C LEU A 162 -15.48 5.08 -17.07
N LEU A 163 -14.54 6.01 -17.07
CA LEU A 163 -14.61 7.18 -17.94
C LEU A 163 -14.51 6.85 -19.43
N PHE A 164 -13.71 5.85 -19.81
CA PHE A 164 -13.62 5.41 -21.21
C PHE A 164 -14.84 4.60 -21.66
N SER A 165 -15.54 3.95 -20.73
CA SER A 165 -16.81 3.25 -20.99
C SER A 165 -18.05 4.13 -20.76
N LYS A 166 -17.91 5.44 -20.51
CA LYS A 166 -19.03 6.33 -20.18
C LYS A 166 -20.17 6.28 -21.19
N GLU A 167 -19.87 6.01 -22.47
CA GLU A 167 -20.89 5.94 -23.51
C GLU A 167 -21.80 4.71 -23.42
N GLU A 168 -21.32 3.63 -22.80
CA GLU A 168 -22.07 2.39 -22.60
C GLU A 168 -23.12 2.51 -21.48
N TRP A 169 -23.03 3.54 -20.63
CA TRP A 169 -23.98 3.77 -19.54
C TRP A 169 -25.27 4.41 -20.05
N LYS A 170 -26.40 3.73 -19.83
CA LYS A 170 -27.76 4.23 -20.15
C LYS A 170 -28.13 5.47 -19.32
N ASN A 171 -27.83 5.46 -18.03
CA ASN A 171 -28.12 6.57 -17.12
C ASN A 171 -26.84 7.35 -16.80
N LYS A 172 -26.64 8.47 -17.51
CA LYS A 172 -25.46 9.33 -17.33
C LYS A 172 -25.42 10.02 -15.97
N ILE A 173 -26.57 10.33 -15.37
CA ILE A 173 -26.63 10.97 -14.06
C ILE A 173 -26.11 10.01 -13.00
N LEU A 174 -26.62 8.77 -13.00
CA LEU A 174 -26.15 7.74 -12.08
C LEU A 174 -24.64 7.48 -12.23
N PHE A 175 -24.15 7.42 -13.48
CA PHE A 175 -22.72 7.28 -13.76
C PHE A 175 -21.90 8.38 -13.07
N TRP A 176 -22.27 9.66 -13.25
CA TRP A 176 -21.55 10.77 -12.66
C TRP A 176 -21.67 10.77 -11.13
N LEU A 177 -22.84 10.47 -10.57
CA LEU A 177 -23.02 10.35 -9.11
C LEU A 177 -22.09 9.29 -8.50
N LEU A 178 -22.03 8.10 -9.11
CA LEU A 178 -21.15 7.02 -8.64
C LEU A 178 -19.67 7.40 -8.77
N LEU A 179 -19.27 7.98 -9.90
CA LEU A 179 -17.89 8.41 -10.11
C LEU A 179 -17.48 9.56 -9.18
N GLY A 180 -18.40 10.48 -8.88
CA GLY A 180 -18.18 11.58 -7.94
C GLY A 180 -18.04 11.07 -6.50
N PHE A 181 -18.97 10.22 -6.07
CA PHE A 181 -18.90 9.57 -4.76
C PHE A 181 -17.59 8.78 -4.59
N LEU A 182 -17.23 7.97 -5.59
CA LEU A 182 -16.02 7.18 -5.57
C LEU A 182 -14.76 8.05 -5.43
N GLN A 183 -14.67 9.14 -6.18
CA GLN A 183 -13.54 10.08 -6.06
C GLN A 183 -13.46 10.72 -4.68
N ILE A 184 -14.58 11.18 -4.13
CA ILE A 184 -14.60 11.81 -2.80
C ILE A 184 -14.10 10.83 -1.75
N VAL A 185 -14.65 9.61 -1.72
CA VAL A 185 -14.28 8.58 -0.74
C VAL A 185 -12.81 8.18 -0.88
N LEU A 186 -12.31 8.00 -2.11
CA LEU A 186 -10.91 7.61 -2.34
C LEU A 186 -9.94 8.73 -1.96
N ILE A 187 -10.25 10.00 -2.24
CA ILE A 187 -9.38 11.12 -1.85
C ILE A 187 -9.33 11.27 -0.33
N VAL A 188 -10.47 11.09 0.36
CA VAL A 188 -10.53 11.15 1.83
C VAL A 188 -9.75 10.00 2.46
N SER A 189 -9.79 8.81 1.86
CA SER A 189 -9.09 7.63 2.34
C SER A 189 -7.59 7.64 2.02
N ASP A 190 -7.23 8.06 0.81
CA ASP A 190 -5.85 8.13 0.32
C ASP A 190 -5.68 9.31 -0.66
N PRO A 191 -5.19 10.46 -0.17
CA PRO A 191 -5.02 11.66 -0.99
C PRO A 191 -4.12 11.49 -2.21
N LEU A 192 -3.25 10.46 -2.25
CA LEU A 192 -2.43 10.19 -3.44
C LEU A 192 -3.25 9.81 -4.67
N TYR A 193 -4.47 9.28 -4.48
CA TYR A 193 -5.39 9.03 -5.58
C TYR A 193 -5.65 10.29 -6.43
N LEU A 194 -5.64 11.49 -5.82
CA LEU A 194 -5.77 12.76 -6.54
C LEU A 194 -4.71 12.94 -7.63
N PHE A 195 -3.47 12.52 -7.34
CA PHE A 195 -2.34 12.58 -8.27
C PHE A 195 -2.34 11.44 -9.28
N TYR A 196 -2.94 10.29 -8.92
CA TYR A 196 -2.95 9.10 -9.78
C TYR A 196 -4.03 9.16 -10.86
N PHE A 197 -5.15 9.87 -10.62
CA PHE A 197 -6.27 9.86 -11.56
C PHE A 197 -6.91 11.24 -11.85
N PRO A 198 -7.53 11.97 -10.89
CA PRO A 198 -8.27 13.18 -11.23
C PRO A 198 -7.40 14.24 -11.90
N LEU A 199 -6.22 14.55 -11.36
CA LEU A 199 -5.33 15.56 -11.95
C LEU A 199 -4.84 15.19 -13.37
N PRO A 200 -4.30 13.98 -13.62
CA PRO A 200 -3.93 13.55 -14.97
C PRO A 200 -5.09 13.64 -15.97
N TYR A 201 -6.29 13.23 -15.56
CA TYR A 201 -7.45 13.24 -16.45
C TYR A 201 -7.99 14.66 -16.70
N LEU A 202 -7.96 15.53 -15.69
CA LEU A 202 -8.28 16.96 -15.85
C LEU A 202 -7.37 17.62 -16.87
N LEU A 203 -6.05 17.33 -16.85
CA LEU A 203 -5.13 17.83 -17.89
C LEU A 203 -5.51 17.32 -19.29
N LEU A 204 -5.85 16.04 -19.41
CA LEU A 204 -6.26 15.46 -20.69
C LEU A 204 -7.57 16.07 -21.21
N LEU A 205 -8.57 16.25 -20.34
CA LEU A 205 -9.83 16.89 -20.68
C LEU A 205 -9.66 18.37 -21.02
N GLY A 206 -8.85 19.10 -20.26
CA GLY A 206 -8.55 20.51 -20.54
C GLY A 206 -7.89 20.69 -21.90
N TRP A 207 -6.95 19.79 -22.25
CA TRP A 207 -6.34 19.77 -23.57
C TRP A 207 -7.33 19.41 -24.68
N LYS A 208 -8.15 18.36 -24.49
CA LYS A 208 -9.19 17.96 -25.45
C LYS A 208 -10.20 19.08 -25.66
N TRP A 209 -10.76 19.65 -24.59
CA TRP A 209 -11.71 20.74 -24.64
C TRP A 209 -11.13 21.98 -25.33
N LYS A 210 -9.86 22.34 -25.07
CA LYS A 210 -9.19 23.45 -25.77
C LYS A 210 -9.18 23.24 -27.28
N LYS A 211 -8.99 22.00 -27.75
CA LYS A 211 -8.92 21.64 -29.17
C LYS A 211 -10.30 21.46 -29.82
N THR A 212 -11.24 20.80 -29.15
CA THR A 212 -12.53 20.38 -29.71
C THR A 212 -13.66 21.36 -29.41
N LYS A 213 -13.54 22.14 -28.33
CA LYS A 213 -14.59 23.00 -27.76
C LYS A 213 -15.92 22.28 -27.47
N LYS A 214 -15.92 20.95 -27.35
CA LYS A 214 -17.12 20.16 -27.05
C LYS A 214 -17.63 20.45 -25.63
N LYS A 215 -18.94 20.65 -25.49
CA LYS A 215 -19.61 20.89 -24.19
C LYS A 215 -19.44 19.71 -23.22
N ASP A 216 -19.44 18.49 -23.75
CA ASP A 216 -19.32 17.27 -22.94
C ASP A 216 -17.93 17.16 -22.26
N ASP A 217 -16.85 17.49 -22.98
CA ASP A 217 -15.49 17.53 -22.40
C ASP A 217 -15.40 18.58 -21.29
N ARG A 218 -16.03 19.75 -21.48
CA ARG A 218 -16.10 20.82 -20.48
C ARG A 218 -16.88 20.39 -19.23
N ASN A 219 -18.05 19.79 -19.41
CA ASN A 219 -18.89 19.36 -18.30
C ASN A 219 -18.21 18.25 -17.50
N SER A 220 -17.57 17.30 -18.18
CA SER A 220 -16.72 16.28 -17.55
C SER A 220 -15.59 16.92 -16.72
N PHE A 221 -14.94 17.95 -17.27
CA PHE A 221 -13.85 18.66 -16.58
C PHE A 221 -14.35 19.35 -15.31
N ILE A 222 -15.44 20.12 -15.41
CA ILE A 222 -16.04 20.83 -14.27
C ILE A 222 -16.47 19.83 -13.20
N PHE A 223 -17.12 18.73 -13.58
CA PHE A 223 -17.56 17.71 -12.65
C PHE A 223 -16.40 17.09 -11.87
N LEU A 224 -15.35 16.65 -12.56
CA LEU A 224 -14.17 16.06 -11.91
C LEU A 224 -13.45 17.07 -11.01
N LEU A 225 -13.39 18.34 -11.42
CA LEU A 225 -12.81 19.41 -10.61
C LEU A 225 -13.61 19.63 -9.32
N LEU A 226 -14.94 19.65 -9.41
CA LEU A 226 -15.82 19.81 -8.24
C LEU A 226 -15.75 18.60 -7.31
N ALA A 227 -15.87 17.38 -7.84
CA ALA A 227 -15.79 16.15 -7.04
C ALA A 227 -14.42 16.01 -6.35
N GLY A 228 -13.33 16.29 -7.08
CA GLY A 228 -11.97 16.30 -6.53
C GLY A 228 -11.80 17.38 -5.45
N GLY A 229 -12.34 18.58 -5.68
CA GLY A 229 -12.32 19.68 -4.72
C GLY A 229 -13.11 19.37 -3.44
N ILE A 230 -14.29 18.75 -3.56
CA ILE A 230 -15.08 18.27 -2.42
C ILE A 230 -14.31 17.21 -1.64
N GLY A 231 -13.72 16.21 -2.33
CA GLY A 231 -12.90 15.18 -1.70
C GLY A 231 -11.72 15.77 -0.90
N ALA A 232 -10.98 16.71 -1.49
CA ALA A 232 -9.87 17.39 -0.82
C ALA A 232 -10.34 18.24 0.37
N TYR A 233 -11.50 18.89 0.26
CA TYR A 233 -12.10 19.65 1.36
C TYR A 233 -12.54 18.74 2.51
N CYS A 234 -13.21 17.61 2.20
CA CYS A 234 -13.59 16.60 3.19
C CYS A 234 -12.35 16.02 3.90
N TYR A 235 -11.28 15.72 3.16
CA TYR A 235 -10.01 15.28 3.75
C TYR A 235 -9.43 16.34 4.69
N LYS A 236 -9.46 17.62 4.29
CA LYS A 236 -9.02 18.73 5.15
C LYS A 236 -9.86 18.90 6.41
N ILE A 237 -11.16 18.63 6.35
CA ILE A 237 -12.02 18.60 7.55
C ILE A 237 -11.60 17.43 8.44
N LEU A 238 -11.41 16.24 7.85
CA LEU A 238 -11.02 15.05 8.57
C LEU A 238 -9.70 15.23 9.33
N THR A 239 -8.68 15.85 8.72
CA THR A 239 -7.39 16.12 9.37
C THR A 239 -7.46 17.13 10.52
N LYS A 240 -8.53 17.92 10.58
CA LYS A 240 -8.84 18.86 11.67
C LYS A 240 -9.80 18.27 12.70
N SER A 241 -10.29 17.05 12.50
CA SER A 241 -11.21 16.42 13.43
C SER A 241 -10.51 16.13 14.76
N ASP A 242 -11.23 16.30 15.85
CA ASP A 242 -10.81 15.82 17.17
C ASP A 242 -11.00 14.31 17.31
N TRP A 243 -11.81 13.68 16.44
CA TRP A 243 -12.20 12.29 16.60
C TRP A 243 -11.05 11.32 16.36
N ILE A 244 -10.24 11.64 15.36
CA ILE A 244 -9.02 10.92 15.03
C ILE A 244 -7.89 11.91 14.89
N PHE A 245 -6.68 11.50 15.23
CA PHE A 245 -5.50 12.29 14.97
C PHE A 245 -4.89 11.87 13.64
N ILE A 246 -4.74 12.83 12.73
CA ILE A 246 -3.97 12.62 11.49
C ILE A 246 -2.74 13.54 11.55
N PRO A 247 -1.52 12.99 11.67
CA PRO A 247 -0.31 13.75 11.94
C PRO A 247 0.25 14.49 10.71
N THR A 248 -0.62 15.09 9.87
CA THR A 248 -0.22 15.80 8.64
C THR A 248 0.72 16.98 8.86
N GLY A 249 0.68 17.60 10.05
CA GLY A 249 1.56 18.73 10.41
C GLY A 249 2.93 18.31 10.96
N TYR A 250 3.06 17.08 11.49
CA TYR A 250 4.25 16.64 12.22
C TYR A 250 5.41 16.26 11.31
N TYR A 251 5.12 15.94 10.05
CA TYR A 251 6.14 15.59 9.05
C TYR A 251 6.55 16.77 8.18
N LYS A 252 6.08 17.99 8.45
CA LYS A 252 6.48 19.18 7.68
C LYS A 252 7.93 19.51 8.00
N GLY A 253 8.76 19.46 6.97
CA GLY A 253 10.11 19.99 7.03
C GLY A 253 10.13 21.49 6.73
N GLU A 254 11.34 22.02 6.60
CA GLU A 254 11.53 23.39 6.12
C GLU A 254 11.08 23.50 4.67
N PHE A 255 10.28 24.53 4.40
CA PHE A 255 9.88 24.87 3.05
C PHE A 255 11.11 25.07 2.16
N SER A 256 11.11 24.52 0.95
CA SER A 256 12.23 24.60 0.03
C SER A 256 11.77 24.67 -1.42
N TRP A 257 12.51 25.44 -2.22
CA TRP A 257 12.36 25.50 -3.68
C TRP A 257 13.34 24.57 -4.42
N ASN A 258 14.19 23.83 -3.70
CA ASN A 258 15.17 22.94 -4.31
C ASN A 258 14.53 21.60 -4.69
N PHE A 259 13.92 21.54 -5.87
CA PHE A 259 13.34 20.30 -6.42
C PHE A 259 14.40 19.30 -6.90
N PHE A 260 15.62 19.75 -7.16
CA PHE A 260 16.69 18.88 -7.66
C PHE A 260 17.25 17.97 -6.57
N SER A 261 17.41 18.48 -5.34
CA SER A 261 18.00 17.68 -4.25
C SER A 261 17.19 16.41 -3.94
N PRO A 262 15.86 16.46 -3.76
CA PRO A 262 15.06 15.25 -3.56
C PRO A 262 15.16 14.25 -4.71
N LEU A 263 15.15 14.73 -5.96
CA LEU A 263 15.31 13.88 -7.14
C LEU A 263 16.67 13.18 -7.17
N TRP A 264 17.74 13.96 -6.96
CA TRP A 264 19.10 13.44 -6.97
C TRP A 264 19.32 12.41 -5.86
N ARG A 265 18.85 12.69 -4.64
CA ARG A 265 18.90 11.73 -3.52
C ARG A 265 18.11 10.46 -3.82
N THR A 266 16.93 10.60 -4.41
CA THR A 266 16.12 9.45 -4.84
C THR A 266 16.91 8.59 -5.83
N PHE A 267 17.49 9.21 -6.86
CA PHE A 267 18.28 8.53 -7.88
C PHE A 267 19.51 7.82 -7.30
N GLN A 268 20.29 8.50 -6.46
CA GLN A 268 21.43 7.92 -5.75
C GLN A 268 21.01 6.73 -4.89
N ASN A 269 19.92 6.87 -4.13
CA ASN A 269 19.38 5.80 -3.29
C ASN A 269 18.96 4.58 -4.12
N GLN A 270 18.29 4.79 -5.27
CA GLN A 270 17.87 3.69 -6.14
C GLN A 270 19.06 2.97 -6.78
N ILE A 271 20.11 3.70 -7.17
CA ILE A 271 21.34 3.11 -7.71
C ILE A 271 22.10 2.34 -6.63
N ALA A 272 22.21 2.89 -5.43
CA ALA A 272 22.99 2.28 -4.35
C ALA A 272 22.32 1.00 -3.83
N ASN A 273 21.00 1.04 -3.60
CA ASN A 273 20.30 -0.03 -2.89
C ASN A 273 19.55 -1.00 -3.82
N THR A 274 19.17 -0.57 -5.02
CA THR A 274 18.30 -1.35 -5.92
C THR A 274 18.65 -1.20 -7.41
N PRO A 275 19.94 -1.26 -7.82
CA PRO A 275 20.38 -0.87 -9.16
C PRO A 275 19.73 -1.70 -10.28
N TYR A 276 19.58 -3.00 -10.09
CA TYR A 276 19.02 -3.90 -11.10
C TYR A 276 17.54 -3.64 -11.36
N SER A 277 16.74 -3.50 -10.30
CA SER A 277 15.31 -3.21 -10.41
C SER A 277 15.07 -1.82 -11.00
N PHE A 278 15.86 -0.83 -10.60
CA PHE A 278 15.80 0.51 -11.16
C PHE A 278 16.21 0.55 -12.64
N GLY A 279 17.29 -0.15 -13.00
CA GLY A 279 17.72 -0.31 -14.39
C GLY A 279 16.67 -1.03 -15.25
N ALA A 280 16.02 -2.07 -14.72
CA ALA A 280 14.92 -2.77 -15.39
C ALA A 280 13.72 -1.83 -15.64
N LEU A 281 13.35 -1.01 -14.66
CA LEU A 281 12.29 -0.01 -14.82
C LEU A 281 12.59 0.97 -15.97
N ILE A 282 13.81 1.49 -16.03
CA ILE A 282 14.27 2.37 -17.12
C ILE A 282 14.19 1.63 -18.46
N PHE A 283 14.69 0.40 -18.52
CA PHE A 283 14.65 -0.44 -19.72
C PHE A 283 13.21 -0.69 -20.21
N PHE A 284 12.25 -0.94 -19.30
CA PHE A 284 10.84 -1.10 -19.68
C PHE A 284 10.26 0.16 -20.31
N TYR A 285 10.50 1.33 -19.73
CA TYR A 285 10.04 2.60 -20.31
C TYR A 285 10.67 2.91 -21.67
N LEU A 286 11.98 2.65 -21.83
CA LEU A 286 12.65 2.80 -23.13
C LEU A 286 12.10 1.82 -24.17
N SER A 287 11.89 0.57 -23.80
CA SER A 287 11.31 -0.46 -24.67
C SER A 287 9.89 -0.09 -25.11
N ILE A 288 9.06 0.42 -24.20
CA ILE A 288 7.72 0.93 -24.52
C ILE A 288 7.79 2.07 -25.52
N TRP A 289 8.68 3.04 -25.32
CA TRP A 289 8.83 4.17 -26.23
C TRP A 289 9.18 3.69 -27.65
N ILE A 290 10.10 2.73 -27.76
CA ILE A 290 10.47 2.08 -29.03
C ILE A 290 9.24 1.41 -29.67
N ILE A 291 8.55 0.53 -28.94
CA ILE A 291 7.37 -0.21 -29.42
C ILE A 291 6.28 0.76 -29.91
N LEU A 292 5.97 1.79 -29.11
CA LEU A 292 4.96 2.78 -29.45
C LEU A 292 5.36 3.61 -30.68
N LYS A 293 6.63 4.01 -30.81
CA LYS A 293 7.12 4.78 -31.96
C LYS A 293 7.01 3.98 -33.27
N PHE A 294 7.37 2.70 -33.26
CA PHE A 294 7.26 1.85 -34.44
C PHE A 294 5.81 1.48 -34.78
N SER A 295 4.92 1.40 -33.78
CA SER A 295 3.49 1.15 -34.01
C SER A 295 2.73 2.30 -34.68
N LYS A 296 3.16 3.57 -34.48
CA LYS A 296 2.47 4.77 -34.98
C LYS A 296 2.44 4.92 -36.50
N LYS A 297 3.40 4.32 -37.24
CA LYS A 297 3.57 4.57 -38.68
C LYS A 297 2.50 3.93 -39.58
N LYS A 298 1.67 3.00 -39.07
CA LYS A 298 0.74 2.23 -39.91
C LYS A 298 -0.71 2.14 -39.42
N ILE A 299 -1.01 2.56 -38.19
CA ILE A 299 -2.39 2.55 -37.66
C ILE A 299 -3.02 3.91 -37.97
N LYS A 300 -3.82 4.00 -39.04
CA LYS A 300 -4.62 5.19 -39.37
C LYS A 300 -5.69 5.41 -38.28
N SER A 301 -5.56 6.52 -37.55
CA SER A 301 -6.56 7.36 -36.88
C SER A 301 -7.75 6.80 -36.06
N GLU A 302 -8.03 5.49 -36.01
CA GLU A 302 -9.22 4.94 -35.32
C GLU A 302 -8.92 4.07 -34.09
N ASP A 303 -7.70 4.11 -33.55
CA ASP A 303 -7.37 3.33 -32.35
C ASP A 303 -7.88 4.02 -31.07
N GLY A 304 -8.94 3.47 -30.49
CA GLY A 304 -9.51 3.90 -29.21
C GLY A 304 -8.49 3.92 -28.06
N LEU A 305 -7.40 3.13 -28.16
CA LEU A 305 -6.34 3.04 -27.15
C LEU A 305 -5.34 4.21 -27.16
N HIS A 306 -5.42 5.14 -28.12
CA HIS A 306 -4.54 6.30 -28.12
C HIS A 306 -4.76 7.18 -26.88
N SER A 307 -6.03 7.43 -26.53
CA SER A 307 -6.38 8.20 -25.33
C SER A 307 -5.95 7.49 -24.05
N HIS A 308 -6.03 6.15 -24.01
CA HIS A 308 -5.54 5.34 -22.88
C HIS A 308 -4.04 5.52 -22.69
N SER A 309 -3.24 5.41 -23.76
CA SER A 309 -1.79 5.63 -23.69
C SER A 309 -1.45 7.05 -23.19
N LEU A 310 -2.15 8.07 -23.70
CA LEU A 310 -1.95 9.46 -23.26
C LEU A 310 -2.28 9.65 -21.77
N LEU A 311 -3.37 9.05 -21.29
CA LEU A 311 -3.74 9.13 -19.88
C LEU A 311 -2.70 8.46 -18.98
N LEU A 312 -2.20 7.28 -19.34
CA LEU A 312 -1.16 6.60 -18.55
C LEU A 312 0.12 7.43 -18.47
N ILE A 313 0.56 8.00 -19.60
CA ILE A 313 1.74 8.89 -19.64
C ILE A 313 1.49 10.14 -18.78
N ALA A 314 0.33 10.78 -18.94
CA ALA A 314 -0.04 11.92 -18.11
C ALA A 314 -0.05 11.55 -16.62
N SER A 315 -0.53 10.35 -16.28
CA SER A 315 -0.60 9.89 -14.89
C SER A 315 0.78 9.66 -14.29
N VAL A 316 1.72 9.07 -15.04
CA VAL A 316 3.11 8.92 -14.61
C VAL A 316 3.76 10.29 -14.38
N LEU A 317 3.60 11.22 -15.32
CA LEU A 317 4.21 12.55 -15.24
C LEU A 317 3.60 13.38 -14.10
N VAL A 318 2.27 13.52 -14.07
CA VAL A 318 1.56 14.35 -13.09
C VAL A 318 1.72 13.79 -11.68
N SER A 319 1.68 12.47 -11.50
CA SER A 319 1.92 11.91 -10.17
C SER A 319 3.36 12.14 -9.72
N SER A 320 4.35 11.85 -10.57
CA SER A 320 5.76 12.01 -10.20
C SER A 320 6.11 13.48 -9.90
N PHE A 321 5.71 14.41 -10.77
CA PHE A 321 5.97 15.83 -10.56
C PHE A 321 5.10 16.44 -9.47
N GLY A 322 3.81 16.08 -9.40
CA GLY A 322 2.90 16.58 -8.37
C GLY A 322 3.35 16.18 -6.97
N ILE A 323 3.78 14.93 -6.79
CA ILE A 323 4.32 14.42 -5.52
C ILE A 323 5.65 15.10 -5.21
N LEU A 324 6.58 15.21 -6.17
CA LEU A 324 7.83 15.94 -6.00
C LEU A 324 7.57 17.38 -5.53
N ILE A 325 6.68 18.10 -6.22
CA ILE A 325 6.36 19.49 -5.89
C ILE A 325 5.78 19.57 -4.48
N SER A 326 4.76 18.76 -4.19
CA SER A 326 4.08 18.77 -2.89
C SER A 326 5.06 18.47 -1.74
N GLY A 327 5.86 17.42 -1.87
CA GLY A 327 6.79 17.00 -0.81
C GLY A 327 8.02 17.89 -0.68
N THR A 328 8.42 18.60 -1.74
CA THR A 328 9.49 19.61 -1.70
C THR A 328 9.02 20.87 -0.99
N ILE A 329 7.84 21.36 -1.35
CA ILE A 329 7.20 22.52 -0.71
C ILE A 329 6.93 22.25 0.77
N SER A 330 6.50 21.04 1.13
CA SER A 330 6.28 20.66 2.52
C SER A 330 7.56 20.29 3.28
N GLY A 331 8.73 20.30 2.61
CA GLY A 331 10.02 19.95 3.21
C GLY A 331 10.23 18.47 3.53
N VAL A 332 9.24 17.61 3.26
CA VAL A 332 9.24 16.18 3.65
C VAL A 332 10.38 15.42 2.97
N PHE A 333 10.67 15.72 1.71
CA PHE A 333 11.64 14.95 0.91
C PHE A 333 13.08 15.48 0.96
N GLN A 334 13.36 16.53 1.75
CA GLN A 334 14.67 17.19 1.73
C GLN A 334 15.80 16.29 2.24
N LYS A 335 15.53 15.41 3.21
CA LYS A 335 16.55 14.54 3.80
C LYS A 335 16.74 13.23 3.04
N GLU A 336 15.65 12.54 2.71
CA GLU A 336 15.70 11.15 2.23
C GLU A 336 15.33 10.99 0.75
N GLY A 337 14.91 12.06 0.09
CA GLY A 337 14.34 11.98 -1.25
C GLY A 337 12.89 11.49 -1.24
N ILE A 338 12.41 11.05 -2.40
CA ILE A 338 11.03 10.58 -2.60
C ILE A 338 10.99 9.09 -2.30
N THR A 339 10.15 8.68 -1.35
CA THR A 339 9.88 7.26 -1.12
C THR A 339 9.16 6.65 -2.32
N ILE A 340 9.70 5.55 -2.85
CA ILE A 340 9.20 4.95 -4.10
C ILE A 340 7.73 4.49 -4.03
N ARG A 341 7.23 4.16 -2.83
CA ARG A 341 5.83 3.80 -2.60
C ARG A 341 4.84 4.89 -2.99
N TYR A 342 5.27 6.15 -3.09
CA TYR A 342 4.41 7.24 -3.57
C TYR A 342 4.34 7.29 -5.11
N LEU A 343 5.28 6.67 -5.82
CA LEU A 343 5.40 6.70 -7.28
C LEU A 343 4.74 5.47 -7.95
N LEU A 344 3.60 5.00 -7.44
CA LEU A 344 2.96 3.78 -7.96
C LEU A 344 2.63 3.81 -9.46
N PRO A 345 2.12 4.92 -10.04
CA PRO A 345 1.93 4.99 -11.49
C PRO A 345 3.25 4.78 -12.25
N LEU A 346 4.37 5.34 -11.77
CA LEU A 346 5.69 5.10 -12.37
C LEU A 346 6.07 3.62 -12.26
N LEU A 347 5.83 2.98 -11.12
CA LEU A 347 6.17 1.58 -10.89
C LEU A 347 5.32 0.58 -11.68
N PHE A 348 4.08 0.92 -12.05
CA PHE A 348 3.13 -0.04 -12.63
C PHE A 348 2.62 0.31 -14.04
N PHE A 349 2.45 1.58 -14.42
CA PHE A 349 1.76 1.93 -15.67
C PHE A 349 2.53 1.56 -16.94
N TRP A 350 3.79 1.14 -16.81
CA TRP A 350 4.50 0.47 -17.89
C TRP A 350 3.81 -0.83 -18.32
N ILE A 351 3.10 -1.54 -17.44
CA ILE A 351 2.34 -2.78 -17.74
C ILE A 351 1.21 -2.57 -18.77
N PRO A 352 0.21 -1.69 -18.53
CA PRO A 352 -0.79 -1.40 -19.54
C PRO A 352 -0.20 -0.79 -20.81
N LEU A 353 0.88 0.00 -20.71
CA LEU A 353 1.56 0.56 -21.89
C LEU A 353 2.22 -0.53 -22.75
N VAL A 354 2.90 -1.51 -22.15
CA VAL A 354 3.42 -2.70 -22.85
C VAL A 354 2.27 -3.47 -23.47
N SER A 355 1.18 -3.69 -22.74
CA SER A 355 0.02 -4.44 -23.24
C SER A 355 -0.58 -3.78 -24.48
N ILE A 356 -0.78 -2.45 -24.45
CA ILE A 356 -1.25 -1.66 -25.61
C ILE A 356 -0.22 -1.69 -26.76
N GLY A 357 1.07 -1.56 -26.45
CA GLY A 357 2.14 -1.59 -27.44
C GLY A 357 2.22 -2.94 -28.18
N LEU A 358 2.20 -4.04 -27.44
CA LEU A 358 2.18 -5.41 -27.97
C LEU A 358 0.89 -5.68 -28.74
N PHE A 359 -0.26 -5.18 -28.27
CA PHE A 359 -1.53 -5.27 -29.01
C PHE A 359 -1.42 -4.61 -30.37
N ARG A 360 -0.91 -3.37 -30.43
CA ARG A 360 -0.66 -2.68 -31.71
C ARG A 360 0.34 -3.45 -32.58
N TRP A 361 1.34 -4.07 -31.98
CA TRP A 361 2.36 -4.82 -32.73
C TRP A 361 1.85 -6.16 -33.25
N SER A 362 0.88 -6.78 -32.55
CA SER A 362 0.30 -8.08 -32.92
C SER A 362 -0.41 -8.07 -34.27
N PHE A 363 -0.89 -6.90 -34.73
CA PHE A 363 -1.41 -6.73 -36.09
C PHE A 363 -0.37 -6.98 -37.19
N PHE A 364 0.92 -6.94 -36.85
CA PHE A 364 2.02 -7.13 -37.80
C PHE A 364 2.72 -8.48 -37.67
N TYR A 365 2.78 -9.05 -36.46
CA TYR A 365 3.52 -10.29 -36.17
C TYR A 365 2.78 -11.21 -35.18
N PRO A 366 1.56 -11.69 -35.52
CA PRO A 366 0.62 -12.26 -34.55
C PRO A 366 1.08 -13.56 -33.88
N GLU A 367 1.94 -14.38 -34.51
CA GLU A 367 2.34 -15.66 -33.92
C GLU A 367 3.74 -15.67 -33.30
N ARG A 368 4.71 -15.00 -33.93
CA ARG A 368 6.13 -15.09 -33.50
C ARG A 368 6.37 -14.39 -32.17
N VAL A 369 5.82 -13.19 -31.99
CA VAL A 369 5.97 -12.39 -30.76
C VAL A 369 5.40 -13.15 -29.55
N PHE A 370 4.23 -13.76 -29.71
CA PHE A 370 3.57 -14.51 -28.64
C PHE A 370 4.30 -15.79 -28.28
N ARG A 371 4.79 -16.56 -29.27
CA ARG A 371 5.59 -17.76 -29.01
C ARG A 371 6.89 -17.40 -28.29
N SER A 372 7.58 -16.33 -28.70
CA SER A 372 8.81 -15.88 -28.05
C SER A 372 8.58 -15.42 -26.60
N LEU A 373 7.57 -14.60 -26.34
CA LEU A 373 7.25 -14.15 -24.98
C LEU A 373 6.81 -15.31 -24.07
N SER A 374 5.99 -16.23 -24.60
CA SER A 374 5.56 -17.42 -23.85
C SER A 374 6.73 -18.35 -23.55
N PHE A 375 7.65 -18.53 -24.51
CA PHE A 375 8.87 -19.32 -24.31
C PHE A 375 9.76 -18.71 -23.23
N LEU A 376 9.99 -17.39 -23.26
CA LEU A 376 10.74 -16.68 -22.22
C LEU A 376 10.09 -16.84 -20.84
N PHE A 377 8.76 -16.74 -20.77
CA PHE A 377 8.04 -16.94 -19.52
C PHE A 377 8.13 -18.37 -18.99
N ILE A 378 8.01 -19.38 -19.86
CA ILE A 378 8.20 -20.80 -19.49
C ILE A 378 9.63 -21.05 -19.03
N LEU A 379 10.62 -20.45 -19.70
CA LEU A 379 12.03 -20.54 -19.29
C LEU A 379 12.24 -19.92 -17.90
N MET A 380 11.65 -18.75 -17.64
CA MET A 380 11.67 -18.12 -16.31
C MET A 380 11.06 -19.03 -15.24
N ILE A 381 9.89 -19.63 -15.52
CA ILE A 381 9.25 -20.60 -14.62
C ILE A 381 10.17 -21.79 -14.35
N GLY A 382 10.75 -22.38 -15.40
CA GLY A 382 11.67 -23.51 -15.29
C GLY A 382 12.89 -23.19 -14.43
N CYS A 383 13.49 -22.01 -14.63
CA CYS A 383 14.60 -21.54 -13.81
C CYS A 383 14.17 -21.35 -12.35
N SER A 384 13.06 -20.69 -12.07
CA SER A 384 12.66 -20.47 -10.67
C SER A 384 12.18 -21.73 -9.96
N LEU A 385 11.60 -22.70 -10.66
CA LEU A 385 11.29 -24.02 -10.09
C LEU A 385 12.57 -24.78 -9.73
N TYR A 386 13.63 -24.62 -10.51
CA TYR A 386 14.92 -25.26 -10.25
C TYR A 386 15.69 -24.59 -9.11
N TRP A 387 15.68 -23.26 -9.05
CA TRP A 387 16.51 -22.48 -8.11
C TRP A 387 15.77 -21.96 -6.86
N GLY A 388 14.43 -21.93 -6.86
CA GLY A 388 13.63 -21.28 -5.82
C GLY A 388 12.95 -22.26 -4.84
N ASP A 389 12.73 -21.81 -3.59
CA ASP A 389 11.88 -22.53 -2.63
C ASP A 389 10.41 -22.13 -2.82
N LEU A 390 9.65 -22.97 -3.52
CA LEU A 390 8.21 -22.79 -3.75
C LEU A 390 7.35 -23.63 -2.80
N ARG A 391 7.91 -24.19 -1.73
CA ARG A 391 7.12 -24.94 -0.75
C ARG A 391 6.25 -23.96 0.03
N PRO A 392 4.92 -24.10 0.02
CA PRO A 392 4.06 -23.22 0.80
C PRO A 392 4.34 -23.41 2.29
N ARG A 393 4.67 -22.31 2.97
CA ARG A 393 4.82 -22.25 4.43
C ARG A 393 4.07 -21.04 4.93
N PHE A 394 3.32 -21.19 6.01
CA PHE A 394 2.76 -20.05 6.70
C PHE A 394 3.86 -19.27 7.40
N TYR A 395 3.67 -17.95 7.47
CA TYR A 395 4.56 -17.08 8.21
C TYR A 395 4.48 -17.38 9.71
N GLN A 396 5.63 -17.40 10.36
CA GLN A 396 5.74 -17.53 11.80
C GLN A 396 6.74 -16.49 12.30
N ASP A 397 6.29 -15.59 13.17
CA ASP A 397 7.16 -14.59 13.77
C ASP A 397 7.97 -15.22 14.91
N SER A 398 9.29 -15.11 14.84
CA SER A 398 10.20 -15.75 15.78
C SER A 398 10.14 -15.13 17.17
N LEU A 399 9.97 -13.79 17.26
CA LEU A 399 9.82 -13.08 18.52
C LEU A 399 8.51 -13.46 19.22
N ALA A 400 7.38 -13.39 18.52
CA ALA A 400 6.09 -13.81 19.07
C ALA A 400 6.11 -15.28 19.52
N SER A 401 6.70 -16.16 18.72
CA SER A 401 6.84 -17.59 19.07
C SER A 401 7.73 -17.80 20.30
N CYS A 402 8.79 -17.00 20.46
CA CYS A 402 9.66 -17.06 21.63
C CYS A 402 8.92 -16.59 22.89
N LEU A 403 8.16 -15.49 22.79
CA LEU A 403 7.33 -14.97 23.87
C LEU A 403 6.26 -15.98 24.30
N ASP A 404 5.55 -16.61 23.34
CA ASP A 404 4.53 -17.61 23.62
C ASP A 404 5.09 -18.82 24.39
N LYS A 405 6.29 -19.30 24.02
CA LYS A 405 6.98 -20.39 24.73
C LYS A 405 7.33 -20.01 26.16
N ASN A 406 7.74 -18.77 26.38
CA ASN A 406 8.16 -18.24 27.68
C ASN A 406 6.99 -17.72 28.53
N GLN A 407 5.79 -17.60 27.96
CA GLN A 407 4.60 -17.07 28.63
C GLN A 407 4.28 -17.84 29.91
N LYS A 408 4.30 -19.18 29.85
CA LYS A 408 3.98 -20.04 31.00
C LYS A 408 5.09 -20.06 32.04
N LEU A 409 6.35 -20.00 31.61
CA LEU A 409 7.51 -20.08 32.50
C LEU A 409 7.65 -18.82 33.36
N TYR A 410 7.43 -17.65 32.76
CA TYR A 410 7.65 -16.36 33.41
C TYR A 410 6.35 -15.59 33.69
N SER A 411 5.20 -16.22 33.45
CA SER A 411 3.88 -15.59 33.58
C SER A 411 3.79 -14.25 32.83
N LEU A 412 4.31 -14.21 31.59
CA LEU A 412 4.28 -13.01 30.76
C LEU A 412 2.82 -12.58 30.55
N SER A 413 2.59 -11.26 30.63
CA SER A 413 1.26 -10.67 30.53
C SER A 413 1.22 -9.52 29.53
N ARG A 414 1.61 -8.31 29.94
CA ARG A 414 1.67 -7.13 29.09
C ARG A 414 3.12 -6.63 28.98
N GLY A 415 3.51 -6.22 27.78
CA GLY A 415 4.87 -5.83 27.45
C GLY A 415 5.03 -4.38 27.01
N LEU A 416 6.28 -3.92 27.03
CA LEU A 416 6.74 -2.69 26.41
C LEU A 416 7.64 -3.05 25.22
N SER A 417 7.44 -2.43 24.06
CA SER A 417 8.35 -2.61 22.91
C SER A 417 8.37 -1.38 22.01
N ASN A 418 9.24 -1.38 21.01
CA ASN A 418 9.18 -0.40 19.93
C ASN A 418 7.93 -0.63 19.03
N PHE A 419 7.71 0.31 18.09
CA PHE A 419 6.63 0.24 17.09
C PHE A 419 6.66 -1.04 16.24
N TRP A 420 7.83 -1.41 15.73
CA TRP A 420 8.00 -2.51 14.78
C TRP A 420 7.66 -3.87 15.38
N ASP A 421 8.09 -4.11 16.61
CA ASP A 421 7.91 -5.38 17.31
C ASP A 421 6.53 -5.49 17.97
N SER A 422 5.98 -4.38 18.48
CA SER A 422 4.66 -4.34 19.13
C SER A 422 3.57 -4.93 18.23
N ARG A 423 3.56 -4.55 16.95
CA ARG A 423 2.53 -5.00 16.00
C ARG A 423 2.60 -6.50 15.74
N LYS A 424 3.82 -7.00 15.59
CA LYS A 424 4.06 -8.42 15.35
C LYS A 424 3.61 -9.27 16.53
N ILE A 425 3.96 -8.86 17.74
CA ILE A 425 3.55 -9.57 18.97
C ILE A 425 2.03 -9.60 19.07
N ARG A 426 1.38 -8.46 18.90
CA ARG A 426 -0.08 -8.33 19.01
C ARG A 426 -0.83 -9.19 18.00
N ILE A 427 -0.33 -9.33 16.77
CA ILE A 427 -1.01 -10.10 15.71
C ILE A 427 -0.61 -11.58 15.68
N PHE A 428 0.65 -11.90 15.97
CA PHE A 428 1.20 -13.26 15.79
C PHE A 428 1.33 -14.07 17.08
N SER A 429 1.15 -13.48 18.26
CA SER A 429 1.14 -14.24 19.52
C SER A 429 -0.08 -15.16 19.60
N GLN A 430 0.17 -16.44 19.82
CA GLN A 430 -0.85 -17.47 20.01
C GLN A 430 -1.38 -17.49 21.45
N THR A 431 -0.64 -16.91 22.40
CA THR A 431 -1.06 -16.77 23.80
C THR A 431 -1.73 -15.43 24.10
N ASN A 432 -2.07 -14.67 23.05
CA ASN A 432 -2.72 -13.36 23.13
C ASN A 432 -1.88 -12.32 23.92
N LEU A 433 -0.55 -12.44 23.90
CA LEU A 433 0.34 -11.45 24.49
C LEU A 433 0.19 -10.11 23.76
N ARG A 434 0.34 -9.04 24.52
CA ARG A 434 0.26 -7.66 24.04
C ARG A 434 1.51 -6.92 24.46
N ALA A 435 2.10 -6.19 23.52
CA ALA A 435 3.11 -5.20 23.82
C ALA A 435 2.64 -3.83 23.33
N ASP A 436 2.81 -2.80 24.16
CA ASP A 436 2.51 -1.43 23.78
C ASP A 436 3.75 -0.78 23.20
N ASN A 437 3.54 0.01 22.15
CA ASN A 437 4.62 0.68 21.45
C ASN A 437 5.04 1.96 22.18
N TYR A 438 6.33 2.07 22.47
CA TYR A 438 6.96 3.25 23.03
C TYR A 438 8.17 3.63 22.18
N LEU A 439 8.57 4.90 22.28
CA LEU A 439 9.85 5.40 21.81
C LEU A 439 10.99 4.91 22.72
N GLU A 440 12.23 5.10 22.28
CA GLU A 440 13.42 4.65 23.02
C GLU A 440 13.48 5.21 24.46
N ASP A 441 12.97 6.42 24.66
CA ASP A 441 12.87 7.14 25.94
C ASP A 441 11.59 6.85 26.73
N LEU A 442 10.82 5.85 26.32
CA LEU A 442 9.54 5.46 26.91
C LEU A 442 8.43 6.53 26.79
N HIS A 443 8.53 7.48 25.86
CA HIS A 443 7.36 8.27 25.47
C HIS A 443 6.39 7.44 24.60
N PRO A 444 5.07 7.62 24.76
CA PRO A 444 4.08 6.94 23.92
C PRO A 444 4.28 7.28 22.43
N GLU A 445 4.37 6.26 21.58
CA GLU A 445 4.50 6.45 20.13
C GLU A 445 3.12 6.69 19.52
N TYR A 446 2.90 7.86 18.92
CA TYR A 446 1.62 8.28 18.34
C TYR A 446 1.36 7.68 16.96
N TRP A 447 2.33 7.08 16.26
CA TRP A 447 2.09 6.58 14.91
C TRP A 447 1.26 5.29 14.91
N GLN A 448 0.12 5.33 14.19
CA GLN A 448 -0.79 4.19 14.00
C GLN A 448 -1.24 3.55 15.34
N ASN A 449 -1.55 4.35 16.35
CA ASN A 449 -1.82 3.87 17.71
C ASN A 449 -3.20 4.26 18.24
N SER A 450 -3.61 3.60 19.32
CA SER A 450 -4.77 3.95 20.12
C SER A 450 -4.30 4.46 21.47
N TRP A 451 -4.72 5.67 21.88
CA TRP A 451 -4.39 6.18 23.20
C TRP A 451 -4.94 5.31 24.34
N SER A 452 -6.01 4.56 24.06
CA SER A 452 -6.60 3.58 24.99
C SER A 452 -5.59 2.55 25.49
N TRP A 453 -4.52 2.26 24.73
CA TRP A 453 -3.48 1.34 25.19
C TRP A 453 -2.78 1.85 26.44
N TYR A 454 -2.61 3.16 26.58
CA TYR A 454 -1.89 3.75 27.71
C TYR A 454 -2.83 4.21 28.82
N THR A 455 -4.06 4.62 28.47
CA THR A 455 -5.01 5.22 29.41
C THR A 455 -5.95 4.21 30.06
N LYS A 456 -6.34 3.14 29.36
CA LYS A 456 -7.22 2.11 29.92
C LYS A 456 -6.46 1.33 30.99
N THR A 457 -7.08 1.17 32.15
CA THR A 457 -6.54 0.31 33.21
C THR A 457 -6.62 -1.14 32.72
N PRO A 458 -5.50 -1.85 32.52
CA PRO A 458 -5.52 -3.24 32.10
C PRO A 458 -5.80 -4.15 33.28
N GLU A 459 -6.24 -5.37 32.99
CA GLU A 459 -6.38 -6.44 33.98
C GLU A 459 -5.03 -6.85 34.59
N LYS A 460 -3.95 -6.77 33.79
CA LYS A 460 -2.58 -7.08 34.20
C LYS A 460 -1.65 -5.95 33.78
N GLU A 461 -0.84 -5.50 34.74
CA GLU A 461 0.21 -4.49 34.51
C GLU A 461 1.35 -5.07 33.68
N TYR A 462 2.23 -4.19 33.18
CA TYR A 462 3.41 -4.62 32.44
C TYR A 462 4.32 -5.50 33.31
N ASN A 463 4.95 -6.49 32.68
CA ASN A 463 5.98 -7.31 33.35
C ASN A 463 7.14 -7.71 32.46
N PHE A 464 7.19 -7.24 31.20
CA PHE A 464 8.34 -7.42 30.34
C PHE A 464 8.57 -6.25 29.39
N ALA A 465 9.80 -6.13 28.91
CA ALA A 465 10.20 -5.18 27.88
C ALA A 465 11.10 -5.87 26.85
N ILE A 466 11.07 -5.38 25.62
CA ILE A 466 11.79 -5.99 24.49
C ILE A 466 12.88 -5.05 23.99
N LEU A 467 14.09 -5.59 23.87
CA LEU A 467 15.24 -4.96 23.23
C LEU A 467 15.58 -5.67 21.91
N PRO A 468 16.14 -4.97 20.91
CA PRO A 468 16.45 -3.53 20.89
C PRO A 468 15.21 -2.65 20.60
N GLY A 469 15.39 -1.33 20.70
CA GLY A 469 14.39 -0.31 20.37
C GLY A 469 13.73 0.35 21.58
N LEU A 470 14.09 -0.08 22.79
CA LEU A 470 13.90 0.67 24.03
C LEU A 470 15.28 0.90 24.66
N ASN A 471 15.42 1.95 25.47
CA ASN A 471 16.67 2.20 26.19
C ASN A 471 16.71 1.42 27.50
N GLU A 472 17.62 0.44 27.59
CA GLU A 472 17.78 -0.41 28.78
C GLU A 472 18.07 0.41 30.05
N THR A 473 18.90 1.44 29.96
CA THR A 473 19.25 2.28 31.11
C THR A 473 18.01 2.98 31.66
N ILE A 474 17.13 3.48 30.79
CA ILE A 474 15.89 4.14 31.20
C ILE A 474 14.91 3.11 31.79
N LEU A 475 14.80 1.92 31.20
CA LEU A 475 13.99 0.83 31.75
C LEU A 475 14.43 0.47 33.18
N LYS A 476 15.73 0.37 33.42
CA LYS A 476 16.28 0.09 34.75
C LYS A 476 16.04 1.22 35.74
N GLN A 477 16.12 2.47 35.30
CA GLN A 477 15.81 3.63 36.13
C GLN A 477 14.34 3.66 36.56
N GLU A 478 13.42 3.37 35.64
CA GLU A 478 11.97 3.39 35.91
C GLU A 478 11.52 2.13 36.69
N PHE A 479 12.03 0.94 36.37
CA PHE A 479 11.49 -0.34 36.87
C PHE A 479 12.43 -1.14 37.78
N GLY A 480 13.69 -0.72 37.92
CA GLY A 480 14.74 -1.48 38.61
C GLY A 480 15.39 -2.54 37.73
N GLU A 481 16.35 -3.29 38.28
CA GLU A 481 16.99 -4.39 37.55
C GLU A 481 15.98 -5.51 37.21
N PRO A 482 15.98 -6.05 35.98
CA PRO A 482 15.10 -7.15 35.61
C PRO A 482 15.52 -8.43 36.36
N ASN A 483 14.52 -9.21 36.78
CA ASN A 483 14.74 -10.49 37.45
C ASN A 483 15.26 -11.56 36.49
N PHE A 484 14.80 -11.52 35.23
CA PHE A 484 15.24 -12.46 34.19
C PHE A 484 15.54 -11.75 32.88
N ARG A 485 16.48 -12.33 32.15
CA ARG A 485 16.84 -11.97 30.78
C ARG A 485 16.69 -13.21 29.93
N VAL A 486 15.85 -13.13 28.90
CA VAL A 486 15.59 -14.26 28.00
C VAL A 486 16.00 -13.87 26.59
N PRO A 487 17.02 -14.53 26.00
CA PRO A 487 17.41 -14.28 24.62
C PRO A 487 16.39 -14.88 23.65
N CYS A 488 15.96 -14.09 22.66
CA CYS A 488 15.04 -14.49 21.59
C CYS A 488 15.61 -14.06 20.24
N GLU A 489 16.46 -14.89 19.65
CA GLU A 489 17.17 -14.62 18.39
C GLU A 489 17.94 -13.29 18.39
N LYS A 490 17.36 -12.24 17.80
CA LYS A 490 17.94 -10.89 17.69
C LYS A 490 17.48 -9.95 18.81
N HIS A 491 16.63 -10.45 19.70
CA HIS A 491 16.01 -9.70 20.77
C HIS A 491 16.42 -10.22 22.14
N GLU A 492 16.35 -9.35 23.14
CA GLU A 492 16.45 -9.69 24.56
C GLU A 492 15.15 -9.28 25.25
N ILE A 493 14.55 -10.20 26.00
CA ILE A 493 13.37 -9.91 26.82
C ILE A 493 13.84 -9.67 28.25
N LEU A 494 13.58 -8.47 28.76
CA LEU A 494 13.75 -8.12 30.15
C LEU A 494 12.45 -8.40 30.90
N ILE A 495 12.50 -9.13 32.01
CA ILE A 495 11.32 -9.56 32.76
C ILE A 495 11.43 -9.14 34.22
N TRP A 496 10.35 -8.55 34.73
CA TRP A 496 10.21 -8.16 36.13
C TRP A 496 9.14 -9.00 36.83
N ASN A 497 9.33 -9.26 38.12
CA ASN A 497 8.39 -9.97 38.96
C ASN A 497 7.30 -9.04 39.54
N SER A 498 6.48 -9.56 40.44
CA SER A 498 5.42 -8.83 41.13
C SER A 498 5.91 -7.62 41.94
N ASP A 499 7.17 -7.58 42.34
CA ASP A 499 7.71 -6.53 43.23
C ASP A 499 7.84 -5.19 42.48
N SER A 500 7.95 -5.22 41.15
CA SER A 500 7.96 -4.03 40.30
C SER A 500 6.57 -3.53 39.92
N LYS A 501 5.48 -4.19 40.35
CA LYS A 501 4.10 -3.84 39.96
C LYS A 501 3.75 -2.39 40.29
N GLU A 502 4.10 -1.90 41.47
CA GLU A 502 3.83 -0.50 41.86
C GLU A 502 4.58 0.52 40.99
N ARG A 503 5.77 0.16 40.50
CA ARG A 503 6.55 1.01 39.58
C ARG A 503 5.84 1.11 38.23
N PHE A 504 5.33 0.00 37.70
CA PHE A 504 4.53 0.03 36.46
C PHE A 504 3.24 0.84 36.60
N ILE A 505 2.54 0.73 37.74
CA ILE A 505 1.34 1.55 38.01
C ILE A 505 1.69 3.04 38.02
N ARG A 506 2.79 3.42 38.70
CA ARG A 506 3.27 4.81 38.76
C ARG A 506 3.68 5.32 37.37
N PHE A 507 4.43 4.52 36.63
CA PHE A 507 4.84 4.81 35.27
C PHE A 507 3.63 5.05 34.36
N ARG A 508 2.61 4.17 34.39
CA ARG A 508 1.39 4.39 33.62
C ARG A 508 0.70 5.70 33.99
N LYS A 509 0.59 6.02 35.28
CA LYS A 509 0.02 7.29 35.74
C LYS A 509 0.75 8.51 35.15
N LYS A 510 2.08 8.48 35.18
CA LYS A 510 2.94 9.49 34.52
C LYS A 510 2.65 9.58 33.01
N LYS A 511 2.49 8.45 32.33
CA LYS A 511 2.18 8.43 30.87
C LYS A 511 0.79 8.94 30.54
N ILE A 512 -0.20 8.72 31.40
CA ILE A 512 -1.54 9.31 31.27
C ILE A 512 -1.45 10.83 31.38
N GLU A 513 -0.73 11.35 32.37
CA GLU A 513 -0.51 12.80 32.54
C GLU A 513 0.21 13.43 31.33
N GLU A 514 1.21 12.74 30.76
CA GLU A 514 1.89 13.15 29.53
C GLU A 514 0.90 13.24 28.33
N ILE A 515 0.03 12.24 28.16
CA ILE A 515 -0.98 12.22 27.10
C ILE A 515 -2.02 13.33 27.29
N GLU A 516 -2.49 13.55 28.52
CA GLU A 516 -3.42 14.64 28.84
C GLU A 516 -2.80 16.02 28.61
N LEU A 517 -1.53 16.20 28.94
CA LEU A 517 -0.79 17.42 28.61
C LEU A 517 -0.70 17.60 27.09
N TRP A 518 -0.37 16.54 26.35
CA TRP A 518 -0.31 16.58 24.88
C TRP A 518 -1.67 16.95 24.26
N HIS A 519 -2.78 16.39 24.75
CA HIS A 519 -4.12 16.76 24.31
C HIS A 519 -4.40 18.24 24.55
N ARG A 520 -4.09 18.76 25.74
CA ARG A 520 -4.26 20.19 26.06
C ARG A 520 -3.43 21.10 25.16
N LEU A 521 -2.15 20.77 24.94
CA LEU A 521 -1.24 21.55 24.10
C LEU A 521 -1.64 21.54 22.62
N THR A 522 -2.29 20.47 22.16
CA THR A 522 -2.77 20.34 20.77
C THR A 522 -4.22 20.79 20.57
N GLY A 523 -4.88 21.30 21.63
CA GLY A 523 -6.27 21.75 21.59
C GLY A 523 -7.28 20.61 21.45
N ARG A 524 -6.87 19.37 21.72
CA ARG A 524 -7.71 18.17 21.62
C ARG A 524 -8.44 17.93 22.93
N LYS A 525 -9.68 17.42 22.84
CA LYS A 525 -10.45 17.00 24.01
C LYS A 525 -9.79 15.82 24.70
N SER A 526 -9.85 15.80 26.03
CA SER A 526 -9.44 14.64 26.82
C SER A 526 -10.29 13.42 26.45
N LEU A 527 -9.67 12.25 26.51
CA LEU A 527 -10.37 10.98 26.34
C LEU A 527 -11.30 10.78 27.55
N PRO A 528 -12.55 10.31 27.32
CA PRO A 528 -13.46 9.96 28.40
C PRO A 528 -13.00 8.74 29.22
#